data_AF-A0A9D9V9Z3-F1
#
_entry.id   AF-A0A9D9V9Z3-F1
#
_cell.length_a   1.000
_cell.length_b   1.000
_cell.length_c   1.000
_cell.angle_alpha   90.00
_cell.angle_beta   90.00
_cell.angle_gamma   90.00
#
_symmetry.space_group_name_H-M   'P 1'
#
loop_
_entity.id
_entity.type
_entity.pdbx_description
1 polymer ?
#
loop_
_entity_poly.entity_id
_entity_poly.type
_entity_poly.pdbx_seq_one_letter_code
_entity_poly.pdbx_strand_id
1 'polypeptide(L)'
;MAIMLKLQAIHMNMLCLLQLFQYNPLMKIYLASQSPRRRELLEQMEVPFEVLSIDIPEIVAPDEAPEAYSRRITQEKLEAAWDKIIRDHLQPMPILCADTEVIADGVILGKPQDENDAFRMIKSYAGETHEVVTSFGLRFHEYQKIEMHKTFVTFAQMTDEEIQHYLSSGNYKDKSGSYGIQSYIGQFISRIEGCFYSVMGLPLSPVREILRDLEAYLLNHKV
;
A
#
# COMPACT_ATOMS: atom_id res chain seq x y z
N MET A 1 -42.19 -37.82 -10.68
CA MET A 1 -41.28 -37.59 -9.52
C MET A 1 -39.81 -37.48 -9.93
N ALA A 2 -39.26 -38.42 -10.72
CA ALA A 2 -37.84 -38.40 -11.12
C ALA A 2 -37.41 -37.22 -12.02
N ILE A 3 -38.32 -36.65 -12.82
CA ILE A 3 -38.03 -35.51 -13.71
C ILE A 3 -37.92 -34.19 -12.91
N MET A 4 -38.75 -33.99 -11.86
CA MET A 4 -38.64 -32.83 -10.96
C MET A 4 -37.34 -32.82 -10.16
N LEU A 5 -36.87 -33.98 -9.70
CA LEU A 5 -35.61 -34.10 -8.98
C LEU A 5 -34.39 -33.79 -9.86
N LYS A 6 -34.42 -34.17 -11.15
CA LYS A 6 -33.38 -33.80 -12.12
C LYS A 6 -33.39 -32.30 -12.45
N LEU A 7 -34.57 -31.68 -12.56
CA LEU A 7 -34.70 -30.23 -12.75
C LEU A 7 -34.21 -29.44 -11.53
N GLN A 8 -34.51 -29.89 -10.30
CA GLN A 8 -33.98 -29.29 -9.08
C GLN A 8 -32.45 -29.42 -8.97
N ALA A 9 -31.87 -30.57 -9.36
CA ALA A 9 -30.41 -30.76 -9.37
C ALA A 9 -29.70 -29.88 -10.41
N ILE A 10 -30.30 -29.66 -11.58
CA ILE A 10 -29.76 -28.75 -12.61
C ILE A 10 -29.88 -27.29 -12.17
N HIS A 11 -30.99 -26.89 -11.54
CA HIS A 11 -31.17 -25.53 -10.99
C HIS A 11 -30.19 -25.26 -9.84
N MET A 12 -29.97 -26.24 -8.96
CA MET A 12 -29.03 -26.15 -7.84
C MET A 12 -27.57 -26.13 -8.31
N ASN A 13 -27.23 -26.87 -9.37
CA ASN A 13 -25.91 -26.79 -10.01
C ASN A 13 -25.71 -25.47 -10.78
N MET A 14 -26.77 -24.88 -11.35
CA MET A 14 -26.69 -23.57 -12.01
C MET A 14 -26.55 -22.44 -10.98
N LEU A 15 -27.20 -22.53 -9.83
CA LEU A 15 -26.98 -21.64 -8.68
C LEU A 15 -25.57 -21.80 -8.08
N CYS A 16 -25.03 -23.02 -8.02
CA CYS A 16 -23.66 -23.29 -7.59
C CYS A 16 -22.61 -22.80 -8.60
N LEU A 17 -22.88 -22.93 -9.90
CA LEU A 17 -22.07 -22.35 -10.99
C LEU A 17 -22.18 -20.81 -11.05
N LEU A 18 -23.32 -20.24 -10.70
CA LEU A 18 -23.49 -18.79 -10.55
C LEU A 18 -22.78 -18.26 -9.29
N GLN A 19 -22.69 -19.06 -8.22
CA GLN A 19 -21.84 -18.74 -7.06
C GLN A 19 -20.34 -18.78 -7.38
N LEU A 20 -19.91 -19.56 -8.37
CA LEU A 20 -18.52 -19.53 -8.88
C LEU A 20 -18.21 -18.26 -9.71
N PHE A 21 -19.24 -17.52 -10.15
CA PHE A 21 -19.12 -16.22 -10.81
C PHE A 21 -19.53 -15.04 -9.93
N GLN A 22 -20.00 -15.29 -8.71
CA GLN A 22 -20.21 -14.23 -7.73
C GLN A 22 -18.87 -13.92 -7.07
N TYR A 23 -18.30 -12.78 -7.46
CA TYR A 23 -17.28 -12.08 -6.71
C TYR A 23 -17.70 -12.07 -5.23
N ASN A 24 -16.97 -12.83 -4.40
CA ASN A 24 -17.21 -12.93 -2.98
C ASN A 24 -16.97 -11.53 -2.38
N PRO A 25 -17.88 -10.96 -1.58
CA PRO A 25 -17.61 -9.67 -0.95
C PRO A 25 -16.32 -9.81 -0.14
N LEU A 26 -15.31 -9.05 -0.54
CA LEU A 26 -13.98 -9.09 0.07
C LEU A 26 -14.12 -8.90 1.59
N MET A 27 -13.31 -9.65 2.34
CA MET A 27 -13.27 -9.54 3.79
C MET A 27 -13.07 -8.09 4.23
N LYS A 28 -13.90 -7.62 5.17
CA LYS A 28 -13.74 -6.27 5.72
C LYS A 28 -12.48 -6.18 6.58
N ILE A 29 -11.65 -5.16 6.33
CA ILE A 29 -10.37 -4.97 7.02
C ILE A 29 -10.25 -3.61 7.71
N TYR A 30 -9.27 -3.47 8.60
CA TYR A 30 -8.73 -2.18 9.01
C TYR A 30 -7.60 -1.75 8.08
N LEU A 31 -7.65 -0.53 7.56
CA LEU A 31 -6.52 0.16 6.96
C LEU A 31 -5.82 0.99 8.03
N ALA A 32 -4.67 0.54 8.52
CA ALA A 32 -3.83 1.24 9.48
C ALA A 32 -2.91 2.25 8.77
N SER A 33 -3.52 3.25 8.13
CA SER A 33 -2.81 4.28 7.36
C SER A 33 -3.63 5.56 7.24
N GLN A 34 -2.96 6.70 7.40
CA GLN A 34 -3.56 8.02 7.20
C GLN A 34 -3.47 8.50 5.73
N SER A 35 -2.68 7.82 4.89
CA SER A 35 -2.51 8.18 3.47
C SER A 35 -3.84 8.13 2.70
N PRO A 36 -4.28 9.23 2.05
CA PRO A 36 -5.46 9.22 1.18
C PRO A 36 -5.27 8.31 -0.03
N ARG A 37 -4.06 8.26 -0.60
CA ARG A 37 -3.75 7.42 -1.77
C ARG A 37 -3.96 5.93 -1.49
N ARG A 38 -3.63 5.46 -0.29
CA ARG A 38 -3.86 4.05 0.09
C ARG A 38 -5.34 3.71 0.25
N ARG A 39 -6.16 4.69 0.67
CA ARG A 39 -7.62 4.55 0.71
C ARG A 39 -8.20 4.43 -0.69
N GLU A 40 -7.84 5.36 -1.57
CA GLU A 40 -8.25 5.35 -2.99
C GLU A 40 -7.88 4.03 -3.68
N LEU A 41 -6.68 3.50 -3.38
CA LEU A 41 -6.21 2.22 -3.93
C LEU A 41 -6.99 1.01 -3.40
N LEU A 42 -7.38 0.98 -2.12
CA LEU A 42 -8.25 -0.07 -1.60
C LEU A 42 -9.69 0.04 -2.12
N GLU A 43 -10.20 1.26 -2.28
CA GLU A 43 -11.49 1.52 -2.92
C GLU A 43 -11.50 1.01 -4.36
N GLN A 44 -10.42 1.26 -5.12
CA GLN A 44 -10.23 0.70 -6.46
C GLN A 44 -10.20 -0.83 -6.48
N MET A 45 -9.72 -1.46 -5.39
CA MET A 45 -9.75 -2.92 -5.23
C MET A 45 -11.11 -3.46 -4.78
N GLU A 46 -12.08 -2.59 -4.49
CA GLU A 46 -13.39 -2.92 -3.92
C GLU A 46 -13.30 -3.66 -2.57
N VAL A 47 -12.17 -3.50 -1.85
CA VAL A 47 -11.98 -4.05 -0.51
C VAL A 47 -12.75 -3.17 0.48
N PRO A 48 -13.73 -3.69 1.24
CA PRO A 48 -14.36 -2.90 2.28
C PRO A 48 -13.39 -2.70 3.44
N PHE A 49 -13.22 -1.47 3.91
CA PHE A 49 -12.31 -1.19 5.03
C PHE A 49 -12.83 -0.12 5.98
N GLU A 50 -12.26 -0.10 7.18
CA GLU A 50 -12.32 1.00 8.13
C GLU A 50 -10.92 1.58 8.33
N VAL A 51 -10.80 2.90 8.42
CA VAL A 51 -9.50 3.52 8.72
C VAL A 51 -9.24 3.40 10.22
N LEU A 52 -8.13 2.74 10.59
CA LEU A 52 -7.64 2.69 11.95
C LEU A 52 -6.46 3.65 12.08
N SER A 53 -6.70 4.82 12.68
CA SER A 53 -5.62 5.78 12.90
C SER A 53 -4.65 5.24 13.94
N ILE A 54 -3.41 5.08 13.52
CA ILE A 54 -2.26 4.76 14.38
C ILE A 54 -1.23 5.87 14.23
N ASP A 55 -0.52 6.11 15.33
CA ASP A 55 0.58 7.05 15.41
C ASP A 55 1.75 6.31 16.05
N ILE A 56 2.83 6.16 15.29
CA ILE A 56 4.08 5.58 15.77
C ILE A 56 5.25 6.47 15.33
N PRO A 57 6.33 6.55 16.12
CA PRO A 57 7.53 7.25 15.69
C PRO A 57 8.18 6.58 14.47
N GLU A 58 8.27 7.31 13.36
CA GLU A 58 8.95 6.88 12.13
C GLU A 58 10.39 7.39 12.14
N ILE A 59 11.25 6.74 12.94
CA ILE A 59 12.66 7.14 13.13
C ILE A 59 13.57 6.08 12.50
N VAL A 60 14.42 6.50 11.56
CA VAL A 60 15.46 5.66 10.96
C VAL A 60 16.53 5.37 12.02
N ALA A 61 16.82 4.10 12.27
CA ALA A 61 17.87 3.73 13.22
C ALA A 61 19.27 3.99 12.63
N PRO A 62 20.31 4.18 13.46
CA PRO A 62 21.68 4.32 12.97
C PRO A 62 22.07 3.12 12.09
N ASP A 63 22.67 3.42 10.93
CA ASP A 63 23.14 2.44 9.94
C ASP A 63 22.05 1.48 9.40
N GLU A 64 20.77 1.83 9.55
CA GLU A 64 19.66 1.02 9.06
C GLU A 64 19.48 1.17 7.55
N ALA A 65 19.54 0.05 6.82
CA ALA A 65 19.28 0.04 5.39
C ALA A 65 17.81 0.42 5.09
N PRO A 66 17.51 1.14 4.00
CA PRO A 66 16.15 1.56 3.67
C PRO A 66 15.11 0.44 3.63
N GLU A 67 15.49 -0.72 3.09
CA GLU A 67 14.62 -1.89 3.04
C GLU A 67 14.32 -2.45 4.43
N ALA A 68 15.33 -2.45 5.32
CA ALA A 68 15.17 -2.90 6.70
C ALA A 68 14.28 -1.93 7.48
N TYR A 69 14.50 -0.63 7.32
CA TYR A 69 13.69 0.44 7.88
C TYR A 69 12.22 0.30 7.49
N SER A 70 11.92 0.25 6.20
CA SER A 70 10.53 0.18 5.72
C SER A 70 9.80 -1.07 6.23
N ARG A 71 10.50 -2.22 6.27
CA ARG A 71 9.95 -3.47 6.79
C ARG A 71 9.68 -3.39 8.30
N ARG A 72 10.61 -2.81 9.07
CA ARG A 72 10.46 -2.61 10.53
C ARG A 72 9.29 -1.69 10.83
N ILE A 73 9.19 -0.55 10.16
CA ILE A 73 8.09 0.40 10.35
C ILE A 73 6.74 -0.26 10.01
N THR A 74 6.68 -1.09 8.98
CA THR A 74 5.47 -1.87 8.64
C THR A 74 5.11 -2.84 9.77
N GLN A 75 6.09 -3.55 10.34
CA GLN A 75 5.87 -4.44 11.49
C GLN A 75 5.34 -3.67 12.70
N GLU A 76 6.00 -2.57 13.08
CA GLU A 76 5.60 -1.73 14.21
C GLU A 76 4.20 -1.16 14.03
N LYS A 77 3.83 -0.77 12.79
CA LYS A 77 2.46 -0.32 12.46
C LYS A 77 1.43 -1.43 12.70
N LEU A 78 1.72 -2.67 12.30
CA LEU A 78 0.82 -3.81 12.53
C LEU A 78 0.64 -4.11 14.02
N GLU A 79 1.73 -4.09 14.77
CA GLU A 79 1.72 -4.34 16.23
C GLU A 79 0.93 -3.26 16.95
N ALA A 80 1.24 -1.98 16.70
CA ALA A 80 0.54 -0.86 17.32
C ALA A 80 -0.97 -0.84 16.97
N ALA A 81 -1.32 -1.21 15.74
CA ALA A 81 -2.71 -1.33 15.31
C ALA A 81 -3.43 -2.48 16.03
N TRP A 82 -2.78 -3.64 16.17
CA TRP A 82 -3.36 -4.78 16.89
C TRP A 82 -3.55 -4.48 18.39
N ASP A 83 -2.54 -3.88 19.02
CA ASP A 83 -2.62 -3.43 20.42
C ASP A 83 -3.72 -2.41 20.63
N LYS A 84 -3.93 -1.51 19.67
CA LYS A 84 -5.04 -0.54 19.70
C LYS A 84 -6.40 -1.24 19.63
N ILE A 85 -6.57 -2.24 18.77
CA ILE A 85 -7.83 -3.02 18.69
C ILE A 85 -8.15 -3.65 20.04
N ILE A 86 -7.14 -4.28 20.68
CA ILE A 86 -7.31 -4.94 21.98
C ILE A 86 -7.65 -3.91 23.07
N ARG A 87 -6.84 -2.86 23.20
CA ARG A 87 -6.97 -1.84 24.25
C ARG A 87 -8.29 -1.10 24.18
N ASP A 88 -8.74 -0.77 22.96
CA ASP A 88 -9.94 0.02 22.74
C ASP A 88 -11.19 -0.88 22.56
N HIS A 89 -11.06 -2.19 22.75
CA HIS A 89 -12.12 -3.19 22.60
C HIS A 89 -12.87 -3.12 21.25
N LEU A 90 -12.13 -2.86 20.17
CA LEU A 90 -12.69 -2.82 18.82
C LEU A 90 -12.99 -4.24 18.30
N GLN A 91 -13.91 -4.34 17.35
CA GLN A 91 -14.17 -5.62 16.68
C GLN A 91 -12.89 -6.12 15.99
N PRO A 92 -12.42 -7.34 16.27
CA PRO A 92 -11.26 -7.89 15.57
C PRO A 92 -11.55 -8.03 14.07
N MET A 93 -10.73 -7.37 13.26
CA MET A 93 -10.71 -7.50 11.80
C MET A 93 -9.23 -7.56 11.36
N PRO A 94 -8.93 -8.12 10.18
CA PRO A 94 -7.57 -8.08 9.65
C PRO A 94 -7.09 -6.65 9.48
N ILE A 95 -5.81 -6.42 9.71
CA ILE A 95 -5.17 -5.12 9.62
C ILE A 95 -4.24 -5.13 8.42
N LEU A 96 -4.43 -4.22 7.48
CA LEU A 96 -3.49 -3.90 6.42
C LEU A 96 -2.80 -2.57 6.74
N CYS A 97 -1.47 -2.55 6.66
CA CYS A 97 -0.69 -1.32 6.68
C CYS A 97 0.37 -1.35 5.57
N ALA A 98 0.94 -0.19 5.27
CA ALA A 98 2.06 -0.07 4.36
C ALA A 98 2.93 1.13 4.70
N ASP A 99 4.17 1.04 4.26
CA ASP A 99 5.24 2.01 4.43
C ASP A 99 5.98 2.18 3.10
N THR A 100 6.29 3.42 2.72
CA THR A 100 6.78 3.72 1.37
C THR A 100 7.88 4.75 1.42
N GLU A 101 9.06 4.36 0.96
CA GLU A 101 10.26 5.18 0.96
C GLU A 101 10.78 5.43 -0.44
N VAL A 102 11.24 6.66 -0.68
CA VAL A 102 11.95 7.05 -1.89
C VAL A 102 13.43 7.09 -1.54
N ILE A 103 14.28 6.44 -2.33
CA ILE A 103 15.71 6.32 -2.09
C ILE A 103 16.47 6.80 -3.32
N ALA A 104 17.30 7.82 -3.15
CA ALA A 104 18.22 8.32 -4.18
C ALA A 104 19.64 8.25 -3.64
N ASP A 105 20.59 7.72 -4.43
CA ASP A 105 21.99 7.52 -4.05
C ASP A 105 22.18 6.82 -2.68
N GLY A 106 21.31 5.85 -2.38
CA GLY A 106 21.33 5.11 -1.11
C GLY A 106 20.79 5.86 0.11
N VAL A 107 20.27 7.08 -0.08
CA VAL A 107 19.71 7.93 0.99
C VAL A 107 18.18 7.94 0.91
N ILE A 108 17.51 7.73 2.05
CA ILE A 108 16.06 7.88 2.15
C ILE A 108 15.70 9.36 2.04
N LEU A 109 14.88 9.69 1.04
CA LEU A 109 14.24 10.98 0.88
C LEU A 109 12.87 10.91 1.55
N GLY A 110 12.82 11.31 2.82
CA GLY A 110 11.58 11.39 3.58
C GLY A 110 10.65 12.51 3.11
N LYS A 111 9.71 12.91 3.97
CA LYS A 111 8.87 14.09 3.71
C LYS A 111 9.73 15.35 3.83
N PRO A 112 9.56 16.34 2.94
CA PRO A 112 10.34 17.55 2.96
C PRO A 112 10.00 18.42 4.18
N GLN A 113 11.02 19.03 4.78
CA GLN A 113 10.85 19.95 5.91
C GLN A 113 10.26 21.30 5.46
N ASP A 114 10.69 21.76 4.29
CA ASP A 114 10.24 22.99 3.66
C ASP A 114 10.38 22.89 2.12
N GLU A 115 10.06 23.97 1.43
CA GLU A 115 10.13 24.03 -0.04
C GLU A 115 11.55 23.90 -0.60
N ASN A 116 12.57 24.41 0.11
CA ASN A 116 13.96 24.31 -0.32
C ASN A 116 14.46 22.86 -0.21
N ASP A 117 14.04 22.17 0.86
CA ASP A 117 14.31 20.75 1.04
C ASP A 117 13.65 19.93 -0.08
N ALA A 118 12.40 20.24 -0.41
CA ALA A 118 11.69 19.61 -1.53
C ALA A 118 12.38 19.85 -2.88
N PHE A 119 12.81 21.09 -3.15
CA PHE A 119 13.57 21.44 -4.34
C PHE A 119 14.86 20.62 -4.43
N ARG A 120 15.63 20.55 -3.34
CA ARG A 120 16.88 19.79 -3.25
C ARG A 120 16.66 18.30 -3.51
N MET A 121 15.60 17.71 -2.93
CA MET A 121 15.22 16.32 -3.18
C MET A 121 14.90 16.09 -4.65
N ILE A 122 14.02 16.91 -5.25
CA ILE A 122 13.66 16.74 -6.67
C ILE A 122 14.89 16.88 -7.57
N LYS A 123 15.75 17.85 -7.27
CA LYS A 123 16.97 18.08 -8.04
C LYS A 123 17.94 16.89 -8.01
N SER A 124 17.97 16.12 -6.91
CA SER A 124 18.89 14.98 -6.78
C SER A 124 18.49 13.78 -7.65
N TYR A 125 17.23 13.65 -8.06
CA TYR A 125 16.80 12.55 -8.94
C TYR A 125 16.30 13.02 -10.32
N ALA A 126 16.24 14.33 -10.59
CA ALA A 126 15.87 14.85 -11.90
C ALA A 126 16.90 14.47 -12.98
N GLY A 127 16.46 13.68 -13.96
CA GLY A 127 17.34 13.11 -15.00
C GLY A 127 17.92 11.74 -14.65
N GLU A 128 17.67 11.24 -13.45
CA GLU A 128 18.25 10.00 -12.92
C GLU A 128 17.19 8.93 -12.66
N THR A 129 17.65 7.75 -12.24
CA THR A 129 16.79 6.68 -11.73
C THR A 129 16.96 6.53 -10.24
N HIS A 130 15.86 6.54 -9.50
CA HIS A 130 15.83 6.30 -8.06
C HIS A 130 14.97 5.10 -7.71
N GLU A 131 15.06 4.65 -6.47
CA GLU A 131 14.31 3.51 -5.95
C GLU A 131 13.10 3.97 -5.15
N VAL A 132 12.01 3.23 -5.26
CA VAL A 132 10.85 3.34 -4.38
C VAL A 132 10.61 1.97 -3.76
N VAL A 133 10.75 1.90 -2.44
CA VAL A 133 10.51 0.69 -1.67
C VAL A 133 9.18 0.83 -0.97
N THR A 134 8.28 -0.14 -1.16
CA THR A 134 7.04 -0.23 -0.38
C THR A 134 6.98 -1.55 0.34
N SER A 135 7.00 -1.48 1.66
CA SER A 135 6.66 -2.61 2.52
C SER A 135 5.18 -2.54 2.86
N PHE A 136 4.51 -3.68 2.86
CA PHE A 136 3.12 -3.78 3.31
C PHE A 136 2.91 -5.07 4.07
N GLY A 137 1.94 -5.07 4.96
CA GLY A 137 1.70 -6.21 5.81
C GLY A 137 0.25 -6.39 6.17
N LEU A 138 -0.12 -7.65 6.36
CA LEU A 138 -1.44 -8.08 6.80
C LEU A 138 -1.29 -8.86 8.11
N ARG A 139 -2.09 -8.50 9.11
CA ARG A 139 -2.15 -9.17 10.42
C ARG A 139 -3.57 -9.50 10.82
N PHE A 140 -3.79 -10.70 11.33
CA PHE A 140 -5.03 -11.08 12.00
C PHE A 140 -4.77 -12.22 13.00
N HIS A 141 -4.90 -11.95 14.29
CA HIS A 141 -4.50 -12.87 15.36
C HIS A 141 -3.05 -13.37 15.16
N GLU A 142 -2.85 -14.69 15.07
CA GLU A 142 -1.56 -15.34 14.85
C GLU A 142 -1.10 -15.28 13.39
N TYR A 143 -2.00 -14.96 12.45
CA TYR A 143 -1.61 -14.78 11.06
C TYR A 143 -0.91 -13.43 10.88
N GLN A 144 0.29 -13.46 10.33
CA GLN A 144 1.00 -12.26 9.91
C GLN A 144 1.85 -12.55 8.69
N LYS A 145 1.79 -11.66 7.70
CA LYS A 145 2.68 -11.69 6.54
C LYS A 145 3.05 -10.25 6.17
N ILE A 146 4.34 -10.04 5.89
CA ILE A 146 4.89 -8.77 5.42
C ILE A 146 5.68 -9.04 4.16
N GLU A 147 5.40 -8.27 3.12
CA GLU A 147 6.07 -8.31 1.84
C GLU A 147 6.61 -6.92 1.48
N MET A 148 7.59 -6.88 0.59
CA MET A 148 8.27 -5.65 0.19
C MET A 148 8.46 -5.66 -1.33
N HIS A 149 8.18 -4.53 -1.96
CA HIS A 149 8.39 -4.32 -3.38
C HIS A 149 9.31 -3.14 -3.61
N LYS A 150 10.35 -3.38 -4.40
CA LYS A 150 11.23 -2.35 -4.94
C LYS A 150 10.81 -2.03 -6.38
N THR A 151 10.65 -0.76 -6.67
CA THR A 151 10.34 -0.23 -8.00
C THR A 151 11.35 0.86 -8.35
N PHE A 152 11.91 0.82 -9.55
CA PHE A 152 12.78 1.88 -10.05
C PHE A 152 11.96 2.90 -10.85
N VAL A 153 12.20 4.19 -10.62
CA VAL A 153 11.52 5.29 -11.30
C VAL A 153 12.56 6.18 -11.94
N THR A 154 12.49 6.33 -13.26
CA THR A 154 13.40 7.18 -14.03
C THR A 154 12.71 8.49 -14.38
N PHE A 155 13.33 9.61 -13.99
CA PHE A 155 12.88 10.94 -14.36
C PHE A 155 13.64 11.45 -15.59
N ALA A 156 12.95 12.21 -16.43
CA ALA A 156 13.59 13.10 -17.39
C ALA A 156 14.28 14.26 -16.65
N GLN A 157 15.20 14.94 -17.34
CA GLN A 157 15.79 16.15 -16.81
C GLN A 157 14.69 17.19 -16.56
N MET A 158 14.78 17.89 -15.42
CA MET A 158 13.91 19.02 -15.09
C MET A 158 14.75 20.29 -14.92
N THR A 159 14.26 21.42 -15.42
CA THR A 159 14.82 22.75 -15.14
C THR A 159 14.41 23.23 -13.75
N ASP A 160 15.12 24.23 -13.24
CA ASP A 160 14.80 24.80 -11.93
C ASP A 160 13.42 25.44 -11.93
N GLU A 161 13.01 26.07 -13.04
CA GLU A 161 11.68 26.67 -13.21
C GLU A 161 10.57 25.63 -13.19
N GLU A 162 10.78 24.46 -13.80
CA GLU A 162 9.82 23.35 -13.81
C GLU A 162 9.63 22.76 -12.41
N ILE A 163 10.73 22.60 -11.66
CA ILE A 163 10.69 22.15 -10.26
C ILE A 163 9.93 23.17 -9.40
N GLN A 164 10.26 24.46 -9.51
CA GLN A 164 9.58 25.53 -8.77
C GLN A 164 8.08 25.60 -9.12
N HIS A 165 7.73 25.44 -10.39
CA HIS A 165 6.33 25.40 -10.82
C HIS A 165 5.59 24.24 -10.16
N TYR A 166 6.18 23.05 -10.11
CA TYR A 166 5.58 21.91 -9.42
C TYR A 166 5.40 22.19 -7.92
N LEU A 167 6.43 22.73 -7.26
CA LEU A 167 6.39 23.05 -5.84
C LEU A 167 5.27 24.06 -5.51
N SER A 168 4.99 25.03 -6.39
CA SER A 168 3.90 26.00 -6.18
C SER A 168 2.51 25.36 -5.99
N SER A 169 2.32 24.11 -6.44
CA SER A 169 1.08 23.36 -6.23
C SER A 169 0.87 22.83 -4.80
N GLY A 170 1.94 22.74 -4.01
CA GLY A 170 1.91 22.16 -2.65
C GLY A 170 1.74 20.64 -2.60
N ASN A 171 1.65 19.95 -3.74
CA ASN A 171 1.44 18.50 -3.81
C ASN A 171 2.63 17.67 -3.29
N TYR A 172 3.76 18.29 -2.93
CA TYR A 172 4.96 17.61 -2.43
C TYR A 172 4.94 17.35 -0.91
N LYS A 173 4.19 18.16 -0.15
CA LYS A 173 4.37 18.32 1.31
C LYS A 173 4.18 17.05 2.14
N ASP A 174 3.27 16.16 1.74
CA ASP A 174 2.92 14.94 2.47
C ASP A 174 3.59 13.68 1.88
N LYS A 175 4.59 13.83 1.00
CA LYS A 175 5.12 12.72 0.18
C LYS A 175 6.62 12.54 0.38
N SER A 176 7.02 11.30 0.64
CA SER A 176 8.42 10.90 0.59
C SER A 176 8.98 11.19 -0.81
N GLY A 177 10.21 11.69 -0.88
CA GLY A 177 10.84 12.13 -2.13
C GLY A 177 10.22 13.39 -2.73
N SER A 178 9.30 14.06 -2.02
CA SER A 178 8.67 15.31 -2.48
C SER A 178 7.87 15.18 -3.78
N TYR A 179 7.43 13.99 -4.18
CA TYR A 179 6.63 13.84 -5.40
C TYR A 179 5.48 12.84 -5.28
N GLY A 180 4.43 13.07 -6.05
CA GLY A 180 3.34 12.12 -6.25
C GLY A 180 3.25 11.77 -7.72
N ILE A 181 3.35 10.48 -8.05
CA ILE A 181 3.35 9.99 -9.43
C ILE A 181 2.10 10.39 -10.25
N GLN A 182 0.97 10.64 -9.60
CA GLN A 182 -0.28 11.08 -10.23
C GLN A 182 -0.40 12.62 -10.36
N SER A 183 0.55 13.37 -9.81
CA SER A 183 0.52 14.84 -9.85
C SER A 183 1.18 15.38 -11.12
N TYR A 184 1.21 16.71 -11.29
CA TYR A 184 1.85 17.39 -12.42
C TYR A 184 3.25 16.84 -12.75
N ILE A 185 4.04 16.52 -11.73
CA ILE A 185 5.41 16.02 -11.91
C ILE A 185 5.48 14.64 -12.61
N GLY A 186 4.36 13.91 -12.66
CA GLY A 186 4.28 12.61 -13.33
C GLY A 186 4.60 12.66 -14.82
N GLN A 187 4.44 13.83 -15.46
CA GLN A 187 4.82 14.01 -16.88
C GLN A 187 6.34 13.91 -17.13
N PHE A 188 7.15 14.06 -16.08
CA PHE A 188 8.61 13.91 -16.16
C PHE A 188 9.06 12.47 -15.90
N ILE A 189 8.17 11.54 -15.58
CA ILE A 189 8.53 10.14 -15.38
C ILE A 189 8.61 9.46 -16.75
N SER A 190 9.83 9.07 -17.14
CA SER A 190 10.10 8.47 -18.45
C SER A 190 10.04 6.95 -18.42
N ARG A 191 10.32 6.32 -17.27
CA ARG A 191 10.29 4.87 -17.11
C ARG A 191 9.96 4.46 -15.67
N ILE A 192 9.24 3.35 -15.54
CA ILE A 192 8.99 2.67 -14.27
C ILE A 192 9.30 1.19 -14.47
N GLU A 193 10.17 0.64 -13.65
CA GLU A 193 10.52 -0.78 -13.65
C GLU A 193 10.14 -1.39 -12.30
N GLY A 194 9.02 -2.11 -12.29
CA GLY A 194 8.42 -2.65 -11.08
C GLY A 194 6.92 -2.39 -11.03
N CYS A 195 6.41 -2.08 -9.85
CA CYS A 195 4.98 -1.91 -9.63
C CYS A 195 4.62 -0.43 -9.46
N PHE A 196 3.86 0.12 -10.43
CA PHE A 196 3.32 1.48 -10.39
C PHE A 196 2.53 1.76 -9.10
N TYR A 197 1.68 0.83 -8.68
CA TYR A 197 0.88 0.98 -7.46
C TYR A 197 1.73 0.94 -6.18
N SER A 198 2.90 0.29 -6.20
CA SER A 198 3.87 0.43 -5.11
C SER A 198 4.37 1.87 -5.00
N VAL A 199 4.67 2.52 -6.13
CA VAL A 199 5.08 3.94 -6.14
C VAL A 199 4.00 4.85 -5.56
N MET A 200 2.72 4.53 -5.81
CA MET A 200 1.60 5.23 -5.19
C MET A 200 1.45 4.96 -3.68
N GLY A 201 2.00 3.84 -3.20
CA GLY A 201 2.10 3.47 -1.80
C GLY A 201 1.37 2.19 -1.39
N LEU A 202 0.81 1.42 -2.33
CA LEU A 202 0.19 0.12 -2.04
C LEU A 202 0.21 -0.83 -3.27
N PRO A 203 0.99 -1.93 -3.26
CA PRO A 203 1.04 -2.88 -4.37
C PRO A 203 -0.22 -3.74 -4.50
N LEU A 204 -1.18 -3.35 -5.36
CA LEU A 204 -2.50 -4.00 -5.42
C LEU A 204 -2.48 -5.51 -5.70
N SER A 205 -1.65 -5.96 -6.64
CA SER A 205 -1.59 -7.39 -7.00
C SER A 205 -1.07 -8.24 -5.82
N PRO A 206 0.09 -7.93 -5.22
CA PRO A 206 0.55 -8.56 -3.98
C PRO A 206 -0.45 -8.44 -2.81
N VAL A 207 -1.10 -7.27 -2.63
CA VAL A 207 -2.13 -7.09 -1.59
C VAL A 207 -3.34 -8.02 -1.81
N ARG A 208 -3.76 -8.24 -3.06
CA ARG A 208 -4.81 -9.21 -3.37
C ARG A 208 -4.39 -10.63 -2.99
N GLU A 209 -3.15 -11.02 -3.27
CA GLU A 209 -2.67 -12.36 -2.95
C GLU A 209 -2.56 -12.60 -1.44
N ILE A 210 -2.04 -11.66 -0.65
CA ILE A 210 -1.97 -11.82 0.83
C ILE A 210 -3.37 -11.90 1.47
N LEU A 211 -4.37 -11.21 0.91
CA LEU A 211 -5.76 -11.28 1.38
C LEU A 211 -6.35 -12.67 1.09
N ARG A 212 -6.08 -13.23 -0.09
CA ARG A 212 -6.47 -14.61 -0.45
C ARG A 212 -5.78 -15.65 0.43
N ASP A 213 -4.50 -15.46 0.72
CA ASP A 213 -3.74 -16.32 1.63
C ASP A 213 -4.37 -16.34 3.02
N LEU A 214 -4.79 -15.17 3.53
CA LEU A 214 -5.52 -15.08 4.81
C LEU A 214 -6.88 -15.79 4.74
N GLU A 215 -7.67 -15.59 3.69
CA GLU A 215 -8.94 -16.29 3.51
C GLU A 215 -8.76 -17.82 3.56
N ALA A 216 -7.76 -18.32 2.83
CA ALA A 216 -7.40 -19.74 2.85
C ALA A 216 -6.93 -20.20 4.25
N TYR A 217 -6.14 -19.38 4.94
CA TYR A 217 -5.71 -19.66 6.30
C TYR A 217 -6.91 -19.81 7.26
N LEU A 218 -7.87 -18.90 7.22
CA LEU A 218 -9.05 -18.93 8.09
C LEU A 218 -9.96 -20.14 7.82
N LEU A 219 -10.14 -20.51 6.55
CA LEU A 219 -10.91 -21.70 6.18
C LEU A 219 -10.30 -22.99 6.75
N ASN A 220 -8.97 -23.07 6.80
CA ASN A 220 -8.24 -24.23 7.30
C ASN A 220 -8.15 -24.28 8.83
N HIS A 221 -8.25 -23.12 9.50
CA HIS A 221 -8.05 -23.03 10.96
C HIS A 221 -9.34 -22.83 11.76
N LYS A 222 -10.53 -22.82 11.12
CA LYS A 222 -11.87 -22.69 11.75
C LYS A 222 -11.81 -21.98 13.10
N VAL A 223 -11.49 -20.69 13.05
CA VAL A 223 -11.70 -19.76 14.18
C VAL A 223 -13.19 -19.45 14.27
#